data_AF-F9XFK5-F1
#
_entry.id   AF-F9XFK5-F1
#
_cell.length_a   1.000
_cell.length_b   1.000
_cell.length_c   1.000
_cell.angle_alpha   90.00
_cell.angle_beta   90.00
_cell.angle_gamma   90.00
#
_symmetry.space_group_name_H-M   'P 1'
#
loop_
_entity.id
_entity.type
_entity.pdbx_description
1 polymer ?
#
loop_
_entity_poly.entity_id
_entity_poly.type
_entity_poly.pdbx_seq_one_letter_code
_entity_poly.pdbx_strand_id
1 'polypeptide(L)'
;MYSSTAVYLALAASTLISASAQWASTTTFTFDGQALPTGLIISTDTIEDLADADSTAKFNHQFNASNVQISDGFLHLTVPGGQTESPIQCGEVSTEFEVMYASVCTYAILTGEAGICNGL
;
A
#
# COMPACT_ATOMS: atom_id res chain seq x y z
N MET A 1 32.89 -58.90 41.35
CA MET A 1 31.82 -58.22 42.11
C MET A 1 31.60 -56.86 41.47
N TYR A 2 30.37 -56.65 40.99
CA TYR A 2 29.63 -55.41 40.67
C TYR A 2 30.41 -54.08 40.80
N SER A 3 30.53 -53.25 39.77
CA SER A 3 29.49 -52.55 38.97
C SER A 3 29.59 -51.06 39.30
N SER A 4 29.71 -50.21 38.28
CA SER A 4 28.72 -49.16 38.02
C SER A 4 29.30 -48.17 37.01
N THR A 5 28.96 -48.38 35.74
CA THR A 5 29.04 -47.38 34.68
C THR A 5 27.95 -46.34 34.93
N ALA A 6 28.36 -45.12 35.31
CA ALA A 6 27.43 -44.00 35.43
C ALA A 6 27.04 -43.53 34.02
N VAL A 7 25.83 -43.90 33.58
CA VAL A 7 25.20 -43.39 32.37
C VAL A 7 24.64 -42.01 32.71
N TYR A 8 25.28 -40.95 32.19
CA TYR A 8 24.72 -39.60 32.25
C TYR A 8 23.64 -39.47 31.17
N LEU A 9 22.39 -39.42 31.59
CA LEU A 9 21.26 -39.09 30.73
C LEU A 9 21.27 -37.57 30.51
N ALA A 10 21.79 -37.11 29.37
CA ALA A 10 21.63 -35.73 28.96
C ALA A 10 20.18 -35.54 28.47
N LEU A 11 19.35 -34.93 29.31
CA LEU A 11 18.00 -34.52 28.93
C LEU A 11 18.12 -33.32 27.98
N ALA A 12 17.99 -33.57 26.68
CA ALA A 12 17.87 -32.50 25.70
C ALA A 12 16.54 -31.77 25.95
N ALA A 13 16.60 -30.60 26.57
CA ALA A 13 15.48 -29.69 26.64
C ALA A 13 15.22 -29.16 25.22
N SER A 14 14.29 -29.80 24.51
CA SER A 14 13.72 -29.25 23.28
C SER A 14 12.96 -27.98 23.64
N THR A 15 13.62 -26.83 23.47
CA THR A 15 12.92 -25.55 23.48
C THR A 15 11.93 -25.56 22.33
N LEU A 16 10.65 -25.75 22.65
CA LEU A 16 9.55 -25.47 21.74
C LEU A 16 9.64 -23.98 21.40
N ILE A 17 10.27 -23.65 20.29
CA ILE A 17 10.16 -22.33 19.69
C ILE A 17 8.70 -22.26 19.23
N SER A 18 7.85 -21.62 20.02
CA SER A 18 6.55 -21.19 19.54
C SER A 18 6.82 -20.23 18.39
N ALA A 19 6.68 -20.70 17.15
CA ALA A 19 6.78 -19.86 15.97
C ALA A 19 5.60 -18.89 16.03
N SER A 20 5.81 -17.71 16.62
CA SER A 20 4.87 -16.60 16.45
C SER A 20 4.92 -16.20 14.97
N ALA A 21 3.77 -15.99 14.35
CA ALA A 21 3.73 -15.36 13.03
C ALA A 21 4.49 -14.02 13.11
N GLN A 22 5.44 -13.82 12.21
CA GLN A 22 6.19 -12.58 12.06
C GLN A 22 6.00 -12.09 10.63
N TRP A 23 5.90 -10.78 10.45
CA TRP A 23 5.89 -10.17 9.13
C TRP A 23 7.26 -10.38 8.47
N ALA A 24 7.27 -10.76 7.19
CA ALA A 24 8.51 -10.95 6.44
C ALA A 24 9.29 -9.64 6.25
N SER A 25 8.58 -8.51 6.22
CA SER A 25 9.14 -7.17 6.12
C SER A 25 8.23 -6.14 6.79
N THR A 26 8.75 -4.93 6.98
CA THR A 26 7.98 -3.76 7.40
C THR A 26 8.53 -2.55 6.66
N THR A 27 7.65 -1.75 6.08
CA THR A 27 7.99 -0.55 5.32
C THR A 27 7.12 0.60 5.82
N THR A 28 7.69 1.80 5.92
CA THR A 28 6.98 3.02 6.28
C THR A 28 7.36 4.10 5.28
N PHE A 29 6.36 4.74 4.69
CA PHE A 29 6.54 5.88 3.81
C PHE A 29 6.23 7.15 4.57
N THR A 30 7.15 8.11 4.53
CA THR A 30 6.94 9.47 5.05
C THR A 30 7.18 10.46 3.91
N PHE A 31 6.55 11.63 4.01
CA PHE A 31 6.55 12.63 2.94
C PHE A 31 7.24 13.93 3.38
N ASP A 32 8.30 13.80 4.18
CA ASP A 32 9.04 14.93 4.78
C ASP A 32 9.88 15.72 3.76
N GLY A 33 10.09 15.14 2.56
CA GLY A 33 10.87 15.73 1.47
C GLY A 33 10.01 16.43 0.41
N GLN A 34 10.54 16.50 -0.81
CA GLN A 34 9.81 16.99 -2.00
C GLN A 34 9.76 15.93 -3.12
N ALA A 35 10.39 14.78 -2.89
CA ALA A 35 10.46 13.67 -3.84
C ALA A 35 9.64 12.49 -3.31
N LEU A 36 9.06 11.72 -4.23
CA LEU A 36 8.34 10.50 -3.90
C LEU A 36 9.31 9.49 -3.24
N PRO A 37 8.97 8.91 -2.08
CA PRO A 37 9.80 7.90 -1.44
C PRO A 37 10.08 6.71 -2.35
N THR A 38 11.30 6.16 -2.27
CA THR A 38 11.65 4.92 -2.99
C THR A 38 10.71 3.78 -2.62
N GLY A 39 10.26 3.02 -3.63
CA GLY A 39 9.28 1.95 -3.46
C GLY A 39 7.83 2.37 -3.73
N LEU A 40 7.60 3.64 -4.03
CA LEU A 40 6.34 4.17 -4.56
C LEU A 40 6.52 4.68 -5.98
N ILE A 41 5.49 4.50 -6.81
CA ILE A 41 5.44 4.95 -8.20
C ILE A 41 4.15 5.71 -8.47
N ILE A 42 4.23 6.74 -9.32
CA ILE A 42 3.07 7.50 -9.79
C ILE A 42 2.44 6.77 -10.96
N SER A 43 1.14 6.49 -10.87
CA SER A 43 0.39 5.90 -11.98
C SER A 43 0.16 6.96 -13.07
N THR A 44 0.26 6.54 -14.33
CA THR A 44 -0.05 7.37 -15.52
C THR A 44 -1.07 6.72 -16.44
N ASP A 45 -1.74 5.68 -15.94
CA ASP A 45 -2.65 4.86 -16.72
C ASP A 45 -3.98 5.56 -16.96
N THR A 46 -4.60 5.23 -18.10
CA THR A 46 -6.00 5.53 -18.37
C THR A 46 -6.82 4.28 -18.08
N ILE A 47 -7.82 4.44 -17.23
CA ILE A 47 -8.79 3.40 -16.90
C ILE A 47 -10.04 3.60 -17.75
N GLU A 48 -10.34 2.60 -18.57
CA GLU A 48 -11.49 2.61 -19.49
C GLU A 48 -12.77 2.13 -18.76
N ASP A 49 -13.22 2.88 -17.74
CA ASP A 49 -14.38 2.51 -16.92
C ASP A 49 -15.67 2.30 -17.72
N LEU A 50 -15.80 2.93 -18.88
CA LEU A 50 -16.96 2.81 -19.77
C LEU A 50 -16.94 1.55 -20.64
N ALA A 51 -15.79 0.86 -20.72
CA ALA A 51 -15.66 -0.35 -21.53
C ALA A 51 -16.29 -1.58 -20.88
N ASP A 52 -16.50 -1.56 -19.56
CA ASP A 52 -17.22 -2.59 -18.83
C ASP A 52 -18.73 -2.40 -18.98
N ALA A 53 -19.41 -3.43 -19.48
CA ALA A 53 -20.85 -3.43 -19.72
C ALA A 53 -21.68 -3.29 -18.44
N ASP A 54 -21.12 -3.67 -17.29
CA ASP A 54 -21.79 -3.58 -15.98
C ASP A 54 -21.43 -2.29 -15.21
N SER A 55 -20.58 -1.43 -15.79
CA SER A 55 -20.17 -0.18 -15.17
C SER A 55 -21.30 0.85 -15.11
N THR A 56 -21.37 1.57 -13.99
CA THR A 56 -22.25 2.74 -13.83
C THR A 56 -21.47 4.07 -13.89
N ALA A 57 -20.18 4.01 -14.21
CA ALA A 57 -19.35 5.19 -14.36
C ALA A 57 -19.87 6.09 -15.50
N LYS A 58 -19.66 7.40 -15.36
CA LYS A 58 -20.04 8.39 -16.38
C LYS A 58 -18.86 8.78 -17.28
N PHE A 59 -17.64 8.55 -16.81
CA PHE A 59 -16.41 8.93 -17.46
C PHE A 59 -15.38 7.83 -17.23
N ASN A 60 -14.49 7.64 -18.21
CA ASN A 60 -13.18 7.04 -17.96
C ASN A 60 -12.37 7.99 -17.08
N HIS A 61 -11.31 7.50 -16.43
CA HIS A 61 -10.37 8.36 -15.73
C HIS A 61 -8.92 8.12 -16.11
N GLN A 62 -8.09 9.14 -15.91
CA GLN A 62 -6.65 9.08 -16.19
C GLN A 62 -5.86 9.63 -15.02
N PHE A 63 -4.90 8.83 -14.57
CA PHE A 63 -3.92 9.26 -13.58
C PHE A 63 -2.84 10.12 -14.24
N ASN A 64 -2.49 11.23 -13.59
CA ASN A 64 -1.48 12.15 -14.11
C ASN A 64 -0.48 12.53 -13.03
N ALA A 65 0.80 12.57 -13.42
CA ALA A 65 1.88 12.97 -12.53
C ALA A 65 1.73 14.40 -12.01
N SER A 66 1.13 15.32 -12.78
CA SER A 66 0.86 16.69 -12.31
C SER A 66 -0.12 16.76 -11.14
N ASN A 67 -0.94 15.73 -10.95
CA ASN A 67 -1.92 15.62 -9.88
C ASN A 67 -1.36 14.92 -8.63
N VAL A 68 -0.06 14.60 -8.61
CA VAL A 68 0.65 14.01 -7.49
C VAL A 68 1.75 14.96 -7.03
N GLN A 69 1.66 15.44 -5.80
CA GLN A 69 2.61 16.40 -5.25
C GLN A 69 2.95 16.05 -3.81
N ILE A 70 4.18 16.32 -3.39
CA ILE A 70 4.59 16.21 -2.00
C ILE A 70 4.87 17.60 -1.47
N SER A 71 4.10 18.00 -0.47
CA SER A 71 4.27 19.30 0.19
C SER A 71 3.70 19.24 1.60
N ASP A 72 4.22 20.09 2.49
CA ASP A 72 3.75 20.22 3.88
C ASP A 72 3.75 18.90 4.70
N GLY A 73 4.60 17.93 4.33
CA GLY A 73 4.68 16.63 5.00
C GLY A 73 3.64 15.61 4.53
N PHE A 74 2.89 15.89 3.45
CA PHE A 74 1.85 15.03 2.90
C PHE A 74 2.08 14.68 1.43
N LEU A 75 1.58 13.50 1.05
CA LEU A 75 1.28 13.16 -0.34
C LEU A 75 -0.09 13.74 -0.71
N HIS A 76 -0.11 14.62 -1.69
CA HIS A 76 -1.32 15.23 -2.24
C HIS A 76 -1.68 14.50 -3.53
N LEU A 77 -2.85 13.88 -3.54
CA LEU A 77 -3.49 13.35 -4.74
C LEU A 77 -4.66 14.27 -5.09
N THR A 78 -4.57 14.92 -6.25
CA THR A 78 -5.50 15.98 -6.64
C THR A 78 -6.45 15.51 -7.74
N VAL A 79 -7.71 15.91 -7.64
CA VAL A 79 -8.68 15.83 -8.73
C VAL A 79 -9.04 17.25 -9.14
N PRO A 80 -8.71 17.70 -10.37
CA PRO A 80 -9.15 19.00 -10.86
C PRO A 80 -10.68 19.12 -10.82
N GLY A 81 -11.20 20.25 -10.35
CA GLY A 81 -12.64 20.50 -10.31
C GLY A 81 -13.23 20.85 -11.67
N GLY A 82 -14.55 20.69 -11.82
CA GLY A 82 -15.30 21.17 -12.98
C GLY A 82 -15.11 20.39 -14.29
N GLN A 83 -14.56 19.17 -14.21
CA GLN A 83 -14.32 18.33 -15.37
C GLN A 83 -15.64 17.79 -15.93
N THR A 84 -15.83 17.92 -17.24
CA THR A 84 -17.03 17.45 -17.94
C THR A 84 -16.74 16.56 -19.14
N GLU A 85 -15.47 16.33 -19.45
CA GLU A 85 -15.00 15.57 -20.60
C GLU A 85 -14.26 14.31 -20.13
N SER A 86 -14.48 13.20 -20.84
CA SER A 86 -13.81 11.92 -20.60
C SER A 86 -12.48 11.87 -21.38
N PRO A 87 -11.37 11.36 -20.81
CA PRO A 87 -11.24 10.90 -19.42
C PRO A 87 -11.11 12.06 -18.43
N ILE A 88 -11.74 11.93 -17.25
CA ILE A 88 -11.49 12.85 -16.14
C ILE A 88 -10.11 12.57 -15.54
N GLN A 89 -9.45 13.63 -15.09
CA GLN A 89 -8.08 13.60 -14.62
C GLN A 89 -8.06 13.44 -13.09
N CYS A 90 -7.18 12.59 -12.58
CA CYS A 90 -6.98 12.35 -11.14
C CYS A 90 -5.50 12.01 -10.86
N GLY A 91 -5.19 11.67 -9.61
CA GLY A 91 -3.84 11.26 -9.20
C GLY A 91 -3.89 9.95 -8.41
N GLU A 92 -2.90 9.09 -8.64
CA GLU A 92 -2.71 7.84 -7.93
C GLU A 92 -1.22 7.57 -7.74
N VAL A 93 -0.90 6.95 -6.61
CA VAL A 93 0.41 6.37 -6.33
C VAL A 93 0.19 4.93 -5.89
N SER A 94 1.04 4.03 -6.35
CA SER A 94 1.07 2.63 -5.96
C SER A 94 2.45 2.22 -5.46
N THR A 95 2.56 1.05 -4.83
CA THR A 95 3.86 0.46 -4.51
C THR A 95 4.49 -0.16 -5.75
N GLU A 96 5.81 -0.09 -5.87
CA GLU A 96 6.57 -0.78 -6.94
C GLU A 96 6.64 -2.31 -6.75
N PHE A 97 6.10 -2.80 -5.63
CA PHE A 97 6.08 -4.20 -5.24
C PHE A 97 4.66 -4.63 -4.87
N GLU A 98 4.39 -5.92 -5.02
CA GLU A 98 3.12 -6.52 -4.64
C GLU A 98 3.15 -7.07 -3.21
N VAL A 99 2.01 -7.01 -2.54
CA VAL A 99 1.84 -7.52 -1.18
C VAL A 99 0.59 -8.39 -1.12
N MET A 100 0.77 -9.69 -0.93
CA MET A 100 -0.35 -10.64 -0.83
C MET A 100 -1.05 -10.58 0.53
N TYR A 101 -0.29 -10.40 1.61
CA TYR A 101 -0.80 -10.34 2.99
C TYR A 101 -0.07 -9.25 3.77
N ALA A 102 -0.83 -8.33 4.35
CA ALA A 102 -0.28 -7.28 5.20
C ALA A 102 -1.29 -6.76 6.23
N SER A 103 -0.76 -6.11 7.25
CA SER A 103 -1.48 -5.15 8.07
C SER A 103 -1.07 -3.76 7.60
N VAL A 104 -1.99 -3.02 6.98
CA VAL A 104 -1.73 -1.69 6.43
C VAL A 104 -2.37 -0.64 7.34
N CYS A 105 -1.62 0.43 7.64
CA CYS A 105 -2.12 1.58 8.37
C CYS A 105 -1.78 2.83 7.58
N THR A 106 -2.81 3.59 7.21
CA THR A 106 -2.67 4.83 6.45
C THR A 106 -3.34 5.97 7.21
N TYR A 107 -2.66 7.10 7.28
CA TYR A 107 -3.22 8.36 7.79
C TYR A 107 -3.49 9.27 6.60
N ALA A 108 -4.76 9.60 6.37
CA ALA A 108 -5.17 10.42 5.24
C ALA A 108 -6.22 11.44 5.65
N ILE A 109 -6.22 12.58 4.97
CA ILE A 109 -7.29 13.58 5.02
C ILE A 109 -8.03 13.46 3.69
N LEU A 110 -9.32 13.12 3.76
CA LEU A 110 -10.14 12.87 2.58
C LEU A 110 -10.97 14.11 2.25
N THR A 111 -11.13 14.39 0.96
CA THR A 111 -12.06 15.44 0.52
C THR A 111 -13.50 14.94 0.54
N GLY A 112 -14.42 15.84 0.92
CA GLY A 112 -15.87 15.59 0.94
C GLY A 112 -16.63 16.15 -0.27
N GLU A 113 -15.90 16.62 -1.29
CA GLU A 113 -16.53 17.18 -2.49
C GLU A 113 -17.33 16.14 -3.27
N ALA A 114 -18.51 16.53 -3.75
CA ALA A 114 -19.42 15.64 -4.44
C ALA A 114 -18.80 15.12 -5.76
N GLY A 115 -18.95 13.82 -6.00
CA GLY A 115 -18.42 13.17 -7.21
C GLY A 115 -16.96 12.74 -7.13
N ILE A 116 -16.30 12.91 -5.98
CA ILE A 116 -14.95 12.39 -5.72
C ILE A 116 -15.02 11.03 -5.05
N CYS A 117 -14.17 10.11 -5.50
CA CYS A 117 -13.84 8.88 -4.80
C CYS A 117 -12.43 9.02 -4.20
N ASN A 118 -12.26 8.62 -2.93
CA ASN A 118 -10.96 8.51 -2.30
C ASN A 118 -10.69 7.01 -2.07
N GLY A 119 -9.59 6.49 -2.60
CA GLY A 119 -9.16 5.09 -2.43
C GLY A 119 -7.89 5.00 -1.58
N LEU A 120 -7.75 3.91 -0.82
CA LEU A 120 -6.57 3.53 -0.04
C LEU A 120 -6.34 2.02 -0.16
#